data_AF-A0AAQ4CND1-F1
#
_entry.id   AF-A0AAQ4CND1-F1
#
_cell.length_a   1.000
_cell.length_b   1.000
_cell.length_c   1.000
_cell.angle_alpha   90.00
_cell.angle_beta   90.00
_cell.angle_gamma   90.00
#
_symmetry.space_group_name_H-M   'P 1'
#
loop_
_entity.id
_entity.type
_entity.pdbx_description
1 polymer ?
#
loop_
_entity_poly.entity_id
_entity_poly.type
_entity_poly.pdbx_seq_one_letter_code
_entity_poly.pdbx_strand_id
1 'polypeptide(L)'
;MPSRALLFYSKESFSDANLLKSRLRENGINVIDVRTGKYIEIDIIDEPRKVIKLLGEPLFIVTEINGNFKELFYEMRFWECHEILEEKWKKLENKLERDYLQALILICASLIKYLKGDVKTSDILIEKALSLISDLPQELLPLLYVRFGLNS
;
A
#
# COMPACT_ATOMS: atom_id res chain seq x y z
N MET A 1 -7.89 1.00 22.23
CA MET A 1 -7.97 0.00 21.14
C MET A 1 -6.60 -0.07 20.49
N PRO A 2 -6.10 -1.25 20.08
CA PRO A 2 -4.82 -1.31 19.38
C PRO A 2 -4.90 -0.53 18.06
N SER A 3 -3.89 0.30 17.80
CA SER A 3 -3.72 1.03 16.54
C SER A 3 -3.14 0.12 15.46
N ARG A 4 -3.33 0.49 14.19
CA ARG A 4 -2.74 -0.23 13.07
C ARG A 4 -1.22 -0.03 13.06
N ALA A 5 -0.48 -1.08 12.74
CA ALA A 5 0.97 -1.01 12.56
C ALA A 5 1.40 -1.87 11.38
N LEU A 6 2.41 -1.39 10.66
CA LEU A 6 3.12 -2.15 9.64
C LEU A 6 4.52 -2.48 10.11
N LEU A 7 4.92 -3.74 10.03
CA LEU A 7 6.27 -4.20 10.34
C LEU A 7 6.92 -4.71 9.07
N PHE A 8 8.15 -4.25 8.81
CA PHE A 8 8.87 -4.58 7.59
C PHE A 8 10.09 -5.44 7.90
N TYR A 9 10.15 -6.62 7.30
CA TYR A 9 11.27 -7.56 7.42
C TYR A 9 11.97 -7.71 6.07
N SER A 10 13.21 -8.23 6.10
CA SER A 10 13.94 -8.53 4.86
C SER A 10 13.19 -9.61 4.06
N LYS A 11 13.23 -9.50 2.73
CA LYS A 11 12.56 -10.45 1.83
C LYS A 11 13.05 -11.89 2.02
N GLU A 12 14.32 -12.04 2.40
CA GLU A 12 14.99 -13.31 2.63
C GLU A 12 14.57 -13.97 3.96
N SER A 13 13.91 -13.23 4.84
CA SER A 13 13.54 -13.71 6.17
C SER A 13 12.45 -14.79 6.12
N PHE A 14 11.57 -14.75 5.10
CA PHE A 14 10.41 -15.65 5.01
C PHE A 14 10.12 -16.02 3.55
N SER A 15 9.86 -17.30 3.29
CA SER A 15 9.63 -17.81 1.94
C SER A 15 8.16 -17.79 1.49
N ASP A 16 7.21 -17.75 2.42
CA ASP A 16 5.77 -17.84 2.13
C ASP A 16 4.96 -16.90 3.05
N ALA A 17 4.34 -15.89 2.46
CA ALA A 17 3.53 -14.90 3.17
C ALA A 17 2.23 -15.48 3.73
N ASN A 18 1.59 -16.45 3.06
CA ASN A 18 0.36 -17.07 3.52
C ASN A 18 0.63 -17.96 4.74
N LEU A 19 1.72 -18.73 4.70
CA LEU A 19 2.14 -19.52 5.86
C LEU A 19 2.49 -18.62 7.04
N LEU A 20 3.22 -17.52 6.81
CA LEU A 20 3.55 -16.55 7.86
C LEU A 20 2.29 -15.92 8.46
N LYS A 21 1.33 -15.53 7.62
CA LYS A 21 0.04 -14.97 8.05
C LYS A 21 -0.73 -15.95 8.93
N SER A 22 -0.81 -17.22 8.54
CA SER A 22 -1.47 -18.27 9.33
C SER A 22 -0.76 -18.48 10.68
N ARG A 23 0.56 -18.61 10.67
CA ARG A 23 1.37 -18.78 11.90
C ARG A 23 1.18 -17.65 12.89
N LEU A 24 1.15 -16.39 12.43
CA LEU A 24 0.92 -15.24 13.31
C LEU A 24 -0.48 -15.26 13.94
N ARG A 25 -1.51 -15.60 13.14
CA ARG A 25 -2.89 -15.70 13.61
C ARG A 25 -3.09 -16.86 14.60
N GLU A 26 -2.44 -18.00 14.38
CA GLU A 26 -2.42 -19.13 15.32
C GLU A 26 -1.81 -18.76 16.67
N ASN A 27 -0.90 -17.77 16.70
CA ASN A 27 -0.32 -17.21 17.91
C ASN A 27 -1.12 -16.02 18.49
N GLY A 28 -2.37 -15.85 18.07
CA GLY A 28 -3.30 -14.87 18.64
C GLY A 28 -3.02 -13.42 18.23
N ILE A 29 -2.30 -13.19 17.12
CA ILE A 29 -2.03 -11.85 16.59
C ILE A 29 -3.10 -11.48 15.56
N ASN A 30 -3.68 -10.29 15.72
CA ASN A 30 -4.67 -9.78 14.77
C ASN A 30 -4.00 -9.21 13.49
N VAL A 31 -3.66 -10.12 12.56
CA VAL A 31 -3.05 -9.79 11.26
C VAL A 31 -4.12 -9.50 10.21
N ILE A 32 -4.11 -8.29 9.64
CA ILE A 32 -4.88 -7.92 8.45
C ILE A 32 -4.30 -8.66 7.24
N ASP A 33 -3.01 -8.46 6.98
CA ASP A 33 -2.34 -9.03 5.83
C ASP A 33 -0.84 -9.22 5.98
N VAL A 34 -0.29 -10.02 5.06
CA VAL A 34 1.15 -10.13 4.84
C VAL A 34 1.39 -9.98 3.34
N ARG A 35 2.32 -9.11 2.95
CA ARG A 35 2.60 -8.75 1.57
C ARG A 35 4.08 -8.96 1.27
N THR A 36 4.39 -9.48 0.08
CA THR A 36 5.77 -9.76 -0.35
C THR A 36 6.14 -8.87 -1.52
N GLY A 37 7.05 -7.92 -1.30
CA GLY A 37 7.59 -7.02 -2.32
C GLY A 37 9.09 -6.83 -2.16
N LYS A 38 9.53 -5.58 -2.00
CA LYS A 38 10.90 -5.24 -1.56
C LYS A 38 11.17 -5.76 -0.14
N TYR A 39 10.14 -5.74 0.69
CA TYR A 39 10.12 -6.24 2.06
C TYR A 39 9.06 -7.33 2.22
N ILE A 40 9.13 -8.07 3.33
CA ILE A 40 7.95 -8.72 3.89
C ILE A 40 7.25 -7.70 4.78
N GLU A 41 6.09 -7.23 4.35
CA GLU A 41 5.27 -6.27 5.08
C GLU A 41 4.16 -7.01 5.83
N ILE A 42 4.13 -6.86 7.16
CA ILE A 42 3.15 -7.46 8.06
C ILE A 42 2.25 -6.36 8.60
N ASP A 43 0.97 -6.48 8.34
CA ASP A 43 -0.05 -5.48 8.63
C ASP A 43 -0.98 -5.97 9.74
N ILE A 44 -0.98 -5.29 10.87
CA ILE A 44 -1.68 -5.71 12.08
C ILE A 44 -2.57 -4.60 12.64
N ILE A 45 -3.65 -5.01 13.30
CA ILE A 45 -4.37 -4.16 14.27
C ILE A 45 -4.15 -4.81 15.64
N ASP A 46 -2.90 -4.72 16.10
CA ASP A 46 -2.43 -5.34 17.34
C ASP A 46 -1.12 -4.66 17.81
N GLU A 47 -0.61 -5.06 18.97
CA GLU A 47 0.66 -4.58 19.49
C GLU A 47 1.86 -5.16 18.72
N PRO A 48 2.76 -4.33 18.13
CA PRO A 48 3.93 -4.80 17.40
C PRO A 48 4.84 -5.75 18.21
N ARG A 49 4.91 -5.56 19.53
CA ARG A 49 5.70 -6.39 20.45
C ARG A 49 5.35 -7.88 20.37
N LYS A 50 4.10 -8.24 20.05
CA LYS A 50 3.69 -9.64 19.89
C LYS A 50 4.36 -10.28 18.67
N VAL A 51 4.43 -9.53 17.56
CA VAL A 51 5.11 -9.99 16.34
C VAL A 51 6.62 -10.09 16.59
N ILE A 52 7.21 -9.07 17.22
CA ILE A 52 8.65 -9.02 17.54
C ILE A 52 9.06 -10.21 18.41
N LYS A 53 8.25 -10.58 19.41
CA LYS A 53 8.51 -11.75 20.27
C LYS A 53 8.58 -13.07 19.49
N LEU A 54 7.85 -13.18 18.37
CA LEU A 54 7.82 -14.40 17.56
C LEU A 54 8.85 -14.41 16.43
N LEU A 55 9.10 -13.26 15.82
CA LEU A 55 9.86 -13.15 14.57
C LEU A 55 11.21 -12.42 14.73
N GLY A 56 11.47 -11.81 15.87
CA GLY A 56 12.64 -10.93 16.08
C GLY A 56 12.36 -9.48 15.66
N GLU A 57 13.41 -8.66 15.68
CA GLU A 57 13.29 -7.24 15.34
C GLU A 57 13.06 -7.03 13.83
N PRO A 58 12.08 -6.22 13.42
CA PRO A 58 11.91 -5.80 12.04
C PRO A 58 13.00 -4.80 11.63
N LEU A 59 13.15 -4.59 10.32
CA LEU A 59 14.00 -3.52 9.79
C LEU A 59 13.49 -2.14 10.23
N PHE A 60 12.18 -1.95 10.20
CA PHE A 60 11.49 -0.77 10.70
C PHE A 60 10.01 -1.04 10.94
N ILE A 61 9.36 -0.16 11.71
CA ILE A 61 7.94 -0.21 12.05
C ILE A 61 7.30 1.12 11.67
N VAL A 62 6.12 1.06 11.10
CA VAL A 62 5.30 2.23 10.75
C VAL A 62 4.01 2.16 11.55
N THR A 63 3.81 3.13 12.44
CA THR A 63 2.55 3.36 13.17
C THR A 63 1.84 4.61 12.67
N GLU A 64 2.58 5.51 12.03
CA GLU A 64 2.10 6.74 11.41
C GLU A 64 2.81 6.89 10.06
N ILE A 65 2.06 7.28 9.03
CA ILE A 65 2.59 7.41 7.68
C ILE A 65 3.53 8.61 7.66
N ASN A 66 4.79 8.35 7.34
CA ASN A 66 5.85 9.35 7.23
C ASN A 66 6.56 9.17 5.88
N GLY A 67 6.66 10.26 5.13
CA GLY A 67 7.25 10.28 3.79
C GLY A 67 6.26 10.81 2.75
N ASN A 68 6.79 11.09 1.56
CA ASN A 68 6.00 11.57 0.44
C ASN A 68 5.62 10.41 -0.50
N PHE A 69 4.63 10.61 -1.37
CA PHE A 69 4.12 9.53 -2.24
C PHE A 69 5.23 8.89 -3.06
N LYS A 70 6.13 9.70 -3.64
CA LYS A 70 7.19 9.23 -4.52
C LYS A 70 8.17 8.30 -3.80
N GLU A 71 8.64 8.72 -2.62
CA GLU A 71 9.56 7.93 -1.79
C GLU A 71 8.94 6.58 -1.42
N LEU A 72 7.70 6.61 -0.91
CA LEU A 72 6.99 5.41 -0.47
C LEU A 72 6.71 4.46 -1.64
N PHE A 73 6.36 5.00 -2.81
CA PHE A 73 6.04 4.19 -3.99
C PHE A 73 7.25 3.41 -4.50
N TYR A 74 8.42 4.04 -4.56
CA TYR A 74 9.66 3.34 -4.94
C TYR A 74 10.15 2.35 -3.89
N GLU A 75 9.75 2.53 -2.62
CA GLU A 75 9.96 1.56 -1.55
C GLU A 75 8.92 0.43 -1.53
N MET A 76 8.01 0.39 -2.52
CA MET A 76 6.89 -0.56 -2.59
C MET A 76 5.94 -0.51 -1.38
N ARG A 77 5.92 0.61 -0.65
CA ARG A 77 5.03 0.88 0.48
C ARG A 77 3.67 1.37 -0.01
N PHE A 78 3.03 0.53 -0.85
CA PHE A 78 1.85 0.91 -1.62
C PHE A 78 0.60 1.15 -0.78
N TRP A 79 0.48 0.51 0.40
CA TRP A 79 -0.62 0.80 1.31
C TRP A 79 -0.55 2.24 1.82
N GLU A 80 0.63 2.72 2.19
CA GLU A 80 0.79 4.10 2.67
C GLU A 80 0.57 5.12 1.54
N CYS A 81 1.03 4.79 0.33
CA CYS A 81 0.73 5.57 -0.87
C CYS A 81 -0.78 5.67 -1.10
N HIS A 82 -1.51 4.55 -0.96
CA HIS A 82 -2.95 4.51 -1.09
C HIS A 82 -3.63 5.45 -0.10
N GLU A 83 -3.28 5.38 1.20
CA GLU A 83 -3.87 6.24 2.23
C GLU A 83 -3.60 7.74 1.96
N ILE A 84 -2.36 8.12 1.61
CA ILE A 84 -2.01 9.52 1.28
C ILE A 84 -2.87 10.04 0.13
N LEU A 85 -3.04 9.24 -0.92
CA LEU A 85 -3.84 9.63 -2.07
C LEU A 85 -5.34 9.69 -1.73
N GLU A 86 -5.85 8.75 -0.94
CA GLU A 86 -7.25 8.72 -0.52
C GLU A 86 -7.61 9.95 0.32
N GLU A 87 -6.74 10.35 1.24
CA GLU A 87 -6.91 11.58 2.03
C GLU A 87 -6.98 12.83 1.16
N LYS A 88 -6.13 12.92 0.13
CA LYS A 88 -6.16 14.03 -0.85
C LYS A 88 -7.44 13.98 -1.67
N TRP A 89 -7.80 12.80 -2.19
CA TRP A 89 -9.01 12.58 -3.00
C TRP A 89 -10.29 12.98 -2.28
N LYS A 90 -10.42 12.69 -0.98
CA LYS A 90 -11.57 13.08 -0.16
C LYS A 90 -11.79 14.59 -0.10
N LYS A 91 -10.74 15.39 -0.25
CA LYS A 91 -10.76 16.87 -0.13
C LYS A 91 -10.94 17.58 -1.47
N LEU A 92 -10.87 16.87 -2.59
CA LEU A 92 -11.00 17.48 -3.91
C LEU A 92 -12.45 17.67 -4.33
N GLU A 93 -12.75 18.82 -4.94
CA GLU A 93 -14.05 19.11 -5.54
C GLU A 93 -14.02 18.97 -7.07
N ASN A 94 -12.87 19.22 -7.69
CA ASN A 94 -12.72 19.17 -9.14
C ASN A 94 -12.75 17.71 -9.65
N LYS A 95 -13.70 17.39 -10.54
CA LYS A 95 -13.88 16.03 -11.09
C LYS A 95 -12.62 15.49 -11.79
N LEU A 96 -11.94 16.32 -12.59
CA LEU A 96 -10.73 15.89 -13.32
C LEU A 96 -9.63 15.45 -12.35
N GLU A 97 -9.38 16.25 -11.31
CA GLU A 97 -8.37 15.93 -10.29
C GLU A 97 -8.77 14.71 -9.46
N ARG A 98 -10.06 14.58 -9.14
CA ARG A 98 -10.61 13.39 -8.46
C ARG A 98 -10.42 12.12 -9.28
N ASP A 99 -10.73 12.16 -10.57
CA ASP A 99 -10.60 11.00 -11.46
C ASP A 99 -9.12 10.59 -11.62
N TYR A 100 -8.22 11.57 -11.73
CA TYR A 100 -6.78 11.32 -11.75
C TYR A 100 -6.27 10.67 -10.45
N LEU A 101 -6.61 11.24 -9.27
CA LEU A 101 -6.23 10.61 -8.00
C LEU A 101 -6.88 9.24 -7.81
N GLN A 102 -8.12 9.05 -8.27
CA GLN A 102 -8.80 7.76 -8.24
C GLN A 102 -8.05 6.71 -9.05
N ALA A 103 -7.50 7.08 -10.22
CA ALA A 103 -6.67 6.18 -11.01
C ALA A 103 -5.38 5.80 -10.27
N LEU A 104 -4.69 6.76 -9.63
CA LEU A 104 -3.50 6.47 -8.83
C LEU A 104 -3.80 5.57 -7.62
N ILE A 105 -4.95 5.80 -6.95
CA ILE A 105 -5.44 4.94 -5.85
C ILE A 105 -5.65 3.51 -6.34
N LEU A 106 -6.28 3.33 -7.52
CA LEU A 106 -6.49 2.01 -8.11
C LEU A 106 -5.17 1.33 -8.51
N ILE A 107 -4.17 2.08 -8.97
CA ILE A 107 -2.81 1.55 -9.21
C ILE A 107 -2.22 1.03 -7.90
N CYS A 108 -2.24 1.82 -6.82
CA CYS A 108 -1.75 1.37 -5.51
C CYS A 108 -2.52 0.13 -5.02
N ALA A 109 -3.84 0.13 -5.13
CA ALA A 109 -4.68 -1.01 -4.74
C ALA A 109 -4.37 -2.26 -5.57
N SER A 110 -4.15 -2.11 -6.87
CA SER A 110 -3.73 -3.20 -7.76
C SER A 110 -2.39 -3.77 -7.30
N LEU A 111 -1.39 -2.93 -7.05
CA LEU A 111 -0.06 -3.37 -6.61
C LEU A 111 -0.12 -4.05 -5.24
N ILE A 112 -0.93 -3.57 -4.31
CA ILE A 112 -1.19 -4.25 -3.03
C ILE A 112 -1.73 -5.66 -3.26
N LYS A 113 -2.66 -5.85 -4.21
CA LYS A 113 -3.18 -7.19 -4.56
C LYS A 113 -2.12 -8.08 -5.20
N TYR A 114 -1.30 -7.52 -6.08
CA TYR A 114 -0.18 -8.23 -6.67
C TYR A 114 0.79 -8.75 -5.60
N LEU A 115 1.18 -7.92 -4.61
CA LEU A 115 2.06 -8.32 -3.51
C LEU A 115 1.47 -9.39 -2.58
N LYS A 116 0.16 -9.66 -2.68
CA LYS A 116 -0.54 -10.74 -1.98
C LYS A 116 -0.66 -12.03 -2.80
N GLY A 117 -0.21 -12.02 -4.05
CA GLY A 117 -0.44 -13.12 -5.01
C GLY A 117 -1.85 -13.14 -5.60
N ASP A 118 -2.68 -12.12 -5.36
CA ASP A 118 -4.04 -11.99 -5.92
C ASP A 118 -3.98 -11.30 -7.29
N VAL A 119 -3.31 -11.96 -8.24
CA VAL A 119 -3.00 -11.41 -9.58
C VAL A 119 -4.28 -11.08 -10.34
N LYS A 120 -5.29 -11.94 -10.29
CA LYS A 120 -6.57 -11.71 -10.98
C LYS A 120 -7.25 -10.40 -10.53
N THR A 121 -7.28 -10.13 -9.23
CA THR A 121 -7.87 -8.87 -8.74
C THR A 121 -6.96 -7.69 -9.05
N SER A 122 -5.64 -7.88 -9.02
CA SER A 122 -4.68 -6.86 -9.46
C SER A 122 -4.94 -6.43 -10.91
N ASP A 123 -5.12 -7.38 -11.83
CA ASP A 123 -5.38 -7.11 -13.24
C ASP A 123 -6.68 -6.31 -13.44
N ILE A 124 -7.76 -6.70 -12.76
CA ILE A 124 -9.04 -5.98 -12.82
C ILE A 124 -8.89 -4.52 -12.32
N LEU A 125 -8.09 -4.30 -11.28
CA LEU A 125 -7.88 -2.96 -10.71
C LEU A 125 -6.99 -2.10 -11.61
N ILE A 126 -5.96 -2.68 -12.23
CA ILE A 126 -5.08 -1.92 -13.13
C ILE A 126 -5.81 -1.56 -14.42
N GLU A 127 -6.65 -2.45 -14.97
CA GLU A 127 -7.50 -2.16 -16.14
C GLU A 127 -8.44 -0.99 -15.87
N LYS A 128 -9.07 -0.95 -14.68
CA LYS A 128 -9.91 0.18 -14.26
C LYS A 128 -9.12 1.48 -14.15
N ALA A 129 -7.90 1.42 -13.60
CA ALA A 129 -7.04 2.59 -13.52
C ALA A 129 -6.65 3.12 -14.90
N LEU A 130 -6.28 2.23 -15.82
CA LEU A 130 -5.92 2.56 -17.20
C LEU A 130 -7.11 3.14 -17.97
N SER A 131 -8.32 2.62 -17.76
CA SER A 131 -9.53 3.18 -18.37
C SER A 131 -9.76 4.62 -17.90
N LEU A 132 -9.65 4.88 -16.58
CA LEU A 132 -9.78 6.25 -16.06
C LEU A 132 -8.72 7.18 -16.63
N ILE A 133 -7.46 6.75 -16.71
CA ILE A 133 -6.37 7.56 -17.27
C ILE A 133 -6.60 7.87 -18.76
N SER A 134 -7.13 6.91 -19.51
CA SER A 134 -7.41 7.07 -20.94
C SER A 134 -8.53 8.06 -21.21
N ASP A 135 -9.50 8.16 -20.30
CA ASP A 135 -10.62 9.10 -20.39
C ASP A 135 -10.24 10.55 -19.99
N LEU A 136 -9.07 10.75 -19.38
CA LEU A 136 -8.57 12.09 -19.03
C LEU A 136 -8.00 12.80 -20.27
N PRO A 137 -8.09 14.16 -20.34
CA PRO A 137 -7.42 14.94 -21.37
C PRO A 137 -5.90 14.74 -21.28
N GLN A 138 -5.32 14.14 -22.32
CA GLN A 138 -3.94 13.66 -22.32
C GLN A 138 -2.95 14.83 -22.16
N GLU A 139 -3.28 16.00 -22.70
CA GLU A 139 -2.50 17.22 -22.59
C GLU A 139 -2.39 17.76 -21.16
N LEU A 140 -3.29 17.37 -20.26
CA LEU A 140 -3.30 17.80 -18.85
C LEU A 140 -2.58 16.82 -17.93
N LEU A 141 -2.29 15.60 -18.36
CA LEU A 141 -1.62 14.58 -17.54
C LEU A 141 -0.26 15.06 -16.99
N PRO A 142 0.61 15.75 -17.75
CA PRO A 142 1.85 16.28 -17.20
C PRO A 142 1.62 17.29 -16.06
N LEU A 143 0.59 18.13 -16.18
CA LEU A 143 0.26 19.12 -15.14
C LEU A 143 -0.32 18.46 -13.89
N LEU A 144 -1.17 17.45 -14.06
CA LEU A 144 -1.69 16.64 -12.96
C LEU A 144 -0.56 15.87 -12.25
N TYR A 145 0.41 15.33 -13.00
CA TYR A 145 1.60 14.71 -12.44
C TYR A 145 2.47 15.69 -11.66
N VAL A 146 2.71 16.90 -12.17
CA VAL A 146 3.46 17.93 -11.43
C VAL A 146 2.73 18.32 -10.14
N ARG A 147 1.41 18.52 -10.23
CA ARG A 147 0.58 18.91 -9.09
C ARG A 147 0.53 17.85 -8.00
N PHE A 148 0.38 16.58 -8.37
CA PHE A 148 0.06 15.50 -7.42
C PHE A 148 1.15 14.44 -7.23
N GLY A 149 2.20 14.41 -8.06
CA GLY A 149 3.25 13.40 -8.02
C GLY A 149 4.65 13.91 -7.71
N LEU A 150 4.95 15.19 -7.95
CA LEU A 150 6.26 15.78 -7.63
C LEU A 150 6.30 16.53 -6.29
N ASN A 151 5.17 17.06 -5.83
CA ASN A 151 5.06 17.89 -4.61
C ASN A 151 4.37 17.16 -3.45
N SER A 152 4.30 15.83 -3.52
CA SER A 152 3.34 14.99 -2.81
C SER A 152 3.99 13.87 -2.04
#